data_AF-A0A955PMY1-F1
#
_entry.id   AF-A0A955PMY1-F1
#
_cell.length_a   1.000
_cell.length_b   1.000
_cell.length_c   1.000
_cell.angle_alpha   90.00
_cell.angle_beta   90.00
_cell.angle_gamma   90.00
#
_symmetry.space_group_name_H-M   'P 1'
#
loop_
_entity.id
_entity.type
_entity.pdbx_description
1 polymer ?
#
loop_
_entity_poly.entity_id
_entity_poly.type
_entity_poly.pdbx_seq_one_letter_code
_entity_poly.pdbx_strand_id
1 'polypeptide(L)'
;LTSLVSDDRLDNAIRSGAVSSLIHIWDRRLTYKVSEFFPLLEDTWKARQRIKVIGGTLLGTQEMFELFREGCDPRFVEYFTRPNPSQDEVEAFREFLFGTTSEDLSELEREMSESGIESISLSQRKRHTTYDAGTLFYEFFRSRFIQASARRLANLPGPKRTAEGYVMIAYLSQSTILYG
;
A
#
# COMPACT_ATOMS: atom_id res chain seq x y z
N LEU A 1 9.25 6.31 5.12
CA LEU A 1 9.65 7.48 5.95
C LEU A 1 10.59 8.44 5.23
N THR A 2 11.78 8.01 4.78
CA THR A 2 12.74 8.91 4.07
C THR A 2 12.10 9.63 2.89
N SER A 3 11.33 8.92 2.06
CA SER A 3 10.58 9.53 0.96
C SER A 3 9.55 10.57 1.39
N LEU A 4 9.03 10.53 2.62
CA LEU A 4 8.08 11.52 3.13
C LEU A 4 8.80 12.77 3.61
N VAL A 5 9.97 12.61 4.26
CA VAL A 5 10.80 13.74 4.72
C VAL A 5 11.25 14.63 3.57
N SER A 6 11.64 14.00 2.46
CA SER A 6 12.13 14.68 1.26
C SER A 6 11.03 15.19 0.33
N ASP A 7 9.75 14.99 0.64
CA ASP A 7 8.64 15.41 -0.21
C ASP A 7 8.18 16.81 0.17
N ASP A 8 8.52 17.80 -0.66
CA ASP A 8 8.18 19.22 -0.46
C ASP A 8 6.68 19.53 -0.67
N ARG A 9 5.92 18.60 -1.24
CA ARG A 9 4.47 18.70 -1.41
C ARG A 9 3.68 18.36 -0.16
N LEU A 10 4.32 17.74 0.84
CA LEU A 10 3.69 17.40 2.11
C LEU A 10 3.80 18.55 3.11
N ASP A 11 2.77 18.68 3.95
CA ASP A 11 2.79 19.68 5.02
C ASP A 11 3.99 19.48 5.98
N ASN A 12 4.49 20.58 6.52
CA ASN A 12 5.67 20.58 7.38
C ASN A 12 5.46 19.73 8.64
N ALA A 13 4.23 19.66 9.17
CA ALA A 13 3.94 18.83 10.32
C ALA A 13 4.13 17.33 10.02
N ILE A 14 3.66 16.87 8.84
CA ILE A 14 3.80 15.50 8.38
C ILE A 14 5.28 15.16 8.19
N ARG A 15 6.04 16.06 7.55
CA ARG A 15 7.49 15.90 7.34
C ARG A 15 8.25 15.84 8.67
N SER A 16 7.90 16.70 9.62
CA SER A 16 8.48 16.71 10.97
C SER A 16 8.16 15.43 11.75
N GLY A 17 6.93 14.93 11.65
CA GLY A 17 6.53 13.63 12.21
C GLY A 17 7.33 12.46 11.61
N ALA A 18 7.58 12.50 10.30
CA ALA A 18 8.41 11.50 9.63
C ALA A 18 9.89 11.54 10.08
N VAL A 19 10.46 12.74 10.28
CA VAL A 19 11.82 12.92 10.83
C VAL A 19 11.90 12.39 12.26
N SER A 20 10.96 12.76 13.13
CA SER A 20 10.90 12.25 14.50
C SER A 20 10.84 10.73 14.53
N SER A 21 10.01 10.11 13.67
CA SER A 21 9.93 8.66 13.56
C SER A 21 11.26 8.02 13.14
N LEU A 22 12.00 8.63 12.20
CA LEU A 22 13.33 8.14 11.80
C LEU A 22 14.36 8.22 12.92
N ILE A 23 14.38 9.31 13.68
CA ILE A 23 15.29 9.47 14.83
C ILE A 23 15.01 8.39 15.88
N HIS A 24 13.75 8.10 16.16
CA HIS A 24 13.36 7.07 17.13
C HIS A 24 13.77 5.66 16.71
N ILE A 25 13.65 5.33 15.42
CA ILE A 25 14.14 4.05 14.88
C ILE A 25 15.65 3.94 15.08
N TRP A 26 16.40 5.02 14.80
CA TRP A 26 17.85 5.05 14.99
C TRP A 26 18.24 4.85 16.47
N ASP A 27 17.60 5.57 17.38
CA ASP A 27 17.91 5.55 18.82
C ASP A 27 17.50 4.24 19.53
N ARG A 28 16.93 3.27 18.80
CA ARG A 28 16.33 2.02 19.33
C ARG A 28 15.27 2.25 20.42
N ARG A 29 14.79 3.49 20.57
CA ARG A 29 13.68 3.86 21.44
C ARG A 29 12.42 3.90 20.59
N LEU A 30 11.66 2.81 20.63
CA LEU A 30 10.30 2.82 20.11
C LEU A 30 9.46 3.72 21.03
N THR A 31 9.27 4.98 20.65
CA THR A 31 8.21 5.80 21.26
C THR A 31 6.85 5.18 20.93
N TYR A 32 5.83 5.45 21.75
CA TYR A 32 4.46 4.92 21.58
C TYR A 32 3.96 5.01 20.12
N LYS A 33 4.25 6.12 19.45
CA LYS A 33 3.86 6.41 18.06
C LYS A 33 4.48 5.43 17.05
N VAL A 34 5.77 5.14 17.23
CA VAL A 34 6.54 4.23 16.38
C VAL A 34 6.19 2.78 16.72
N SER A 35 5.90 2.48 17.99
CA SER A 35 5.48 1.15 18.44
C SER A 35 4.07 0.75 18.02
N GLU A 36 3.17 1.67 17.66
CA GLU A 36 1.83 1.31 17.16
C GLU A 36 1.77 1.19 15.63
N PHE A 37 2.56 2.01 14.93
CA PHE A 37 2.54 2.06 13.47
C PHE A 37 3.27 0.89 12.81
N PHE A 38 4.44 0.48 13.33
CA PHE A 38 5.18 -0.64 12.75
C PHE A 38 4.42 -1.97 12.82
N PRO A 39 3.77 -2.31 13.95
CA PRO A 39 2.93 -3.50 14.01
C PRO A 39 1.77 -3.47 13.01
N LEU A 40 1.11 -2.31 12.80
CA LEU A 40 0.04 -2.18 11.79
C LEU A 40 0.52 -2.62 10.41
N LEU A 41 1.64 -2.05 9.94
CA LEU A 41 2.19 -2.42 8.64
C LEU A 41 2.70 -3.86 8.61
N GLU A 42 3.34 -4.31 9.69
CA GLU A 42 3.85 -5.67 9.79
C GLU A 42 2.73 -6.71 9.69
N ASP A 43 1.62 -6.50 10.41
CA ASP A 43 0.45 -7.38 10.40
C ASP A 43 -0.24 -7.35 9.03
N THR A 44 -0.39 -6.16 8.43
CA THR A 44 -0.92 -6.00 7.06
C THR A 44 -0.06 -6.78 6.05
N TRP A 45 1.26 -6.69 6.15
CA TRP A 45 2.17 -7.39 5.25
C TRP A 45 2.17 -8.90 5.45
N LYS A 46 2.16 -9.38 6.70
CA LYS A 46 2.02 -10.81 7.02
C LYS A 46 0.71 -11.37 6.49
N ALA A 47 -0.40 -10.63 6.63
CA ALA A 47 -1.68 -11.03 6.05
C ALA A 47 -1.59 -11.10 4.52
N ARG A 48 -1.01 -10.07 3.88
CA ARG A 48 -0.86 -9.99 2.43
C ARG A 48 0.00 -11.12 1.83
N GLN A 49 0.94 -11.68 2.58
CA GLN A 49 1.72 -12.84 2.12
C GLN A 49 0.90 -14.13 2.02
N ARG A 50 -0.15 -14.24 2.83
CA ARG A 50 -0.96 -15.45 2.94
C ARG A 50 -2.16 -15.46 2.00
N ILE A 51 -2.58 -14.30 1.50
CA ILE A 51 -3.71 -14.25 0.56
C ILE A 51 -3.33 -14.85 -0.80
N LYS A 52 -4.29 -15.60 -1.37
CA LYS A 52 -4.26 -15.99 -2.77
C LYS A 52 -4.99 -14.92 -3.59
N VAL A 53 -4.26 -14.25 -4.48
CA VAL A 53 -4.86 -13.32 -5.44
C VAL A 53 -5.57 -14.13 -6.52
N ILE A 54 -6.86 -13.88 -6.69
CA ILE A 54 -7.71 -14.62 -7.62
C ILE A 54 -8.11 -13.74 -8.79
N GLY A 55 -8.23 -12.41 -8.63
CA GLY A 55 -8.58 -11.50 -9.72
C GLY A 55 -10.08 -11.17 -9.72
N GLY A 56 -10.91 -12.17 -10.04
CA GLY A 56 -12.36 -11.98 -10.12
C GLY A 56 -12.71 -10.88 -11.12
N THR A 57 -13.53 -9.93 -10.70
CA THR A 57 -13.92 -8.73 -11.48
C THR A 57 -12.87 -7.62 -11.47
N LEU A 58 -11.71 -7.83 -10.86
CA LEU A 58 -10.66 -6.83 -10.62
C LEU A 58 -11.04 -5.66 -9.70
N LEU A 59 -12.25 -5.67 -9.12
CA LEU A 59 -12.68 -4.70 -8.12
C LEU A 59 -11.90 -4.85 -6.79
N GLY A 60 -11.41 -6.04 -6.49
CA GLY A 60 -10.58 -6.33 -5.32
C GLY A 60 -11.34 -6.68 -4.04
N THR A 61 -12.67 -6.81 -4.12
CA THR A 61 -13.52 -7.18 -2.98
C THR A 61 -13.10 -8.52 -2.38
N GLN A 62 -12.81 -9.52 -3.20
CA GLN A 62 -12.43 -10.85 -2.73
C GLN A 62 -11.05 -10.83 -2.06
N GLU A 63 -10.07 -10.17 -2.67
CA GLU A 63 -8.73 -9.98 -2.09
C GLU A 63 -8.80 -9.21 -0.76
N MET A 64 -9.71 -8.24 -0.65
CA MET A 64 -9.93 -7.49 0.59
C MET A 64 -10.50 -8.39 1.69
N PHE A 65 -11.48 -9.24 1.39
CA PHE A 65 -11.99 -10.23 2.36
C PHE A 65 -10.91 -11.23 2.78
N GLU A 66 -10.08 -11.69 1.85
CA GLU A 66 -8.96 -12.56 2.15
C GLU A 66 -7.92 -11.87 3.05
N LEU A 67 -7.65 -10.57 2.87
CA LEU A 67 -6.78 -9.81 3.79
C LEU A 67 -7.32 -9.80 5.21
N PHE A 68 -8.62 -9.54 5.39
CA PHE A 68 -9.25 -9.60 6.71
C PHE A 68 -9.12 -11.00 7.32
N ARG A 69 -9.39 -12.04 6.52
CA ARG A 69 -9.30 -13.44 6.96
C ARG A 69 -7.89 -13.81 7.43
N GLU A 70 -6.85 -13.26 6.80
CA GLU A 70 -5.44 -13.52 7.13
C GLU A 70 -4.88 -12.64 8.26
N GLY A 71 -5.74 -11.86 8.93
CA GLY A 71 -5.36 -11.07 10.11
C GLY A 71 -4.72 -9.73 9.79
N CYS A 72 -5.10 -9.10 8.69
CA CYS A 72 -4.71 -7.72 8.39
C CYS A 72 -5.23 -6.78 9.50
N ASP A 73 -4.43 -5.78 9.87
CA ASP A 73 -4.89 -4.74 10.81
C ASP A 73 -6.08 -3.97 10.21
N PRO A 74 -7.25 -3.93 10.88
CA PRO A 74 -8.45 -3.29 10.34
C PRO A 74 -8.23 -1.83 9.95
N ARG A 75 -7.37 -1.10 10.67
CA ARG A 75 -7.10 0.32 10.43
C ARG A 75 -6.54 0.56 9.03
N PHE A 76 -5.81 -0.42 8.47
CA PHE A 76 -5.29 -0.33 7.11
C PHE A 76 -6.42 -0.36 6.08
N VAL A 77 -7.37 -1.29 6.20
CA VAL A 77 -8.49 -1.43 5.25
C VAL A 77 -9.54 -0.33 5.46
N GLU A 78 -9.82 0.03 6.72
CA GLU A 78 -10.70 1.15 7.08
C GLU A 78 -10.23 2.46 6.44
N TYR A 79 -8.92 2.69 6.38
CA TYR A 79 -8.38 3.85 5.68
C TYR A 79 -8.85 3.92 4.22
N PHE A 80 -8.82 2.82 3.48
CA PHE A 80 -9.21 2.81 2.05
C PHE A 80 -10.71 2.69 1.81
N THR A 81 -11.47 2.27 2.82
CA THR A 81 -12.93 2.09 2.75
C THR A 81 -13.70 3.24 3.41
N ARG A 82 -13.01 4.25 3.93
CA ARG A 82 -13.60 5.48 4.46
C ARG A 82 -14.43 6.22 3.40
N PRO A 83 -15.36 7.10 3.80
CA PRO A 83 -16.11 7.91 2.84
C PRO A 83 -15.19 8.75 1.94
N ASN A 84 -15.46 8.74 0.64
CA ASN A 84 -14.76 9.54 -0.38
C ASN A 84 -13.22 9.39 -0.38
N PRO A 85 -12.69 8.17 -0.57
CA PRO A 85 -11.26 8.00 -0.82
C PRO A 85 -10.93 8.66 -2.18
N SER A 86 -9.73 9.23 -2.31
CA SER A 86 -9.29 9.74 -3.61
C SER A 86 -9.06 8.59 -4.59
N GLN A 87 -9.19 8.86 -5.89
CA GLN A 87 -8.93 7.86 -6.93
C GLN A 87 -7.52 7.26 -6.80
N ASP A 88 -6.53 8.11 -6.52
CA ASP A 88 -5.15 7.74 -6.22
C ASP A 88 -5.03 6.69 -5.10
N GLU A 89 -5.83 6.82 -4.04
CA GLU A 89 -5.80 5.88 -2.92
C GLU A 89 -6.49 4.57 -3.25
N VAL A 90 -7.60 4.64 -4.00
CA VAL A 90 -8.30 3.44 -4.50
C VAL A 90 -7.36 2.63 -5.39
N GLU A 91 -6.69 3.28 -6.35
CA GLU A 91 -5.73 2.62 -7.24
C GLU A 91 -4.52 2.08 -6.48
N ALA A 92 -3.98 2.83 -5.50
CA ALA A 92 -2.89 2.36 -4.65
C ALA A 92 -3.28 1.11 -3.85
N PHE A 93 -4.52 1.04 -3.37
CA PHE A 93 -5.03 -0.13 -2.66
C PHE A 93 -5.27 -1.30 -3.60
N ARG A 94 -5.76 -1.07 -4.82
CA ARG A 94 -5.86 -2.11 -5.86
C ARG A 94 -4.48 -2.70 -6.18
N GLU A 95 -3.47 -1.86 -6.39
CA GLU A 95 -2.08 -2.35 -6.58
C GLU A 95 -1.60 -3.18 -5.38
N PHE A 96 -1.98 -2.80 -4.16
CA PHE A 96 -1.68 -3.56 -2.96
C PHE A 96 -2.35 -4.94 -2.96
N LEU A 97 -3.66 -4.99 -3.19
CA LEU A 97 -4.46 -6.20 -3.20
C LEU A 97 -3.97 -7.19 -4.25
N PHE A 98 -3.84 -6.74 -5.50
CA PHE A 98 -3.48 -7.61 -6.62
C PHE A 98 -1.97 -7.89 -6.69
N GLY A 99 -1.13 -7.00 -6.15
CA GLY A 99 0.32 -7.13 -6.25
C GLY A 99 0.83 -6.92 -7.67
N THR A 100 0.12 -6.12 -8.46
CA THR A 100 0.45 -5.75 -9.83
C THR A 100 0.21 -4.26 -10.02
N THR A 101 0.73 -3.69 -11.09
CA THR A 101 0.72 -2.25 -11.34
C THR A 101 -0.68 -1.77 -11.74
N SER A 102 -0.98 -0.48 -11.53
CA SER A 102 -2.24 0.12 -11.99
C SER A 102 -2.39 0.06 -13.51
N GLU A 103 -1.29 0.15 -14.25
CA GLU A 103 -1.26 0.03 -15.70
C GLU A 103 -1.61 -1.38 -16.14
N ASP A 104 -1.03 -2.41 -15.50
CA ASP A 104 -1.32 -3.82 -15.80
C ASP A 104 -2.78 -4.15 -15.45
N LEU A 105 -3.31 -3.61 -14.35
CA LEU A 105 -4.72 -3.75 -13.99
C LEU A 105 -5.63 -3.08 -15.02
N SER A 106 -5.29 -1.87 -15.46
CA SER A 106 -6.08 -1.12 -16.44
C SER A 106 -6.07 -1.81 -17.81
N GLU A 107 -4.91 -2.35 -18.20
CA GLU A 107 -4.78 -3.15 -19.43
C GLU A 107 -5.63 -4.42 -19.34
N LEU A 108 -5.60 -5.11 -18.20
CA LEU A 108 -6.40 -6.32 -18.00
C LEU A 108 -7.91 -6.03 -17.99
N GLU A 109 -8.34 -4.92 -17.38
CA GLU A 109 -9.73 -4.47 -17.41
C GLU A 109 -10.20 -4.16 -18.83
N ARG A 110 -9.33 -3.54 -19.65
CA ARG A 110 -9.61 -3.28 -21.06
C ARG A 110 -9.75 -4.59 -21.83
N GLU A 111 -8.82 -5.52 -21.69
CA GLU A 111 -8.86 -6.84 -22.36
C GLU A 111 -10.11 -7.64 -21.99
N MET A 112 -10.51 -7.62 -20.70
CA MET A 112 -11.74 -8.23 -20.21
C MET A 112 -12.98 -7.61 -20.88
N SER A 113 -13.02 -6.28 -20.96
CA SER A 113 -14.13 -5.54 -21.58
C SER A 113 -14.25 -5.83 -23.08
N GLU A 114 -13.13 -5.83 -23.79
CA GLU A 114 -13.07 -6.12 -25.24
C GLU A 114 -13.46 -7.57 -25.55
N SER A 115 -13.13 -8.51 -24.64
CA SER A 115 -13.43 -9.94 -24.79
C SER A 115 -14.81 -10.34 -24.24
N GLY A 116 -15.55 -9.42 -23.62
CA GLY A 116 -16.82 -9.71 -22.95
C GLY A 116 -16.70 -10.63 -21.73
N ILE A 117 -15.53 -10.64 -21.08
CA ILE A 117 -15.24 -11.46 -19.90
C ILE A 117 -15.46 -10.63 -18.64
N GLU A 118 -16.36 -11.09 -17.76
CA GLU A 118 -16.68 -10.36 -16.52
C GLU A 118 -15.77 -10.74 -15.34
N SER A 119 -15.07 -11.87 -15.41
CA SER A 119 -14.20 -12.35 -14.33
C SER A 119 -12.99 -13.13 -14.85
N ILE A 120 -11.83 -12.91 -14.22
CA ILE A 120 -10.57 -13.59 -14.56
C ILE A 120 -9.96 -14.30 -13.34
N SER A 121 -9.22 -15.39 -13.59
CA SER A 121 -8.34 -16.00 -12.59
C SER A 121 -6.89 -15.59 -12.78
N LEU A 122 -6.36 -14.76 -11.89
CA LEU A 122 -4.94 -14.36 -11.84
C LEU A 122 -4.02 -15.42 -11.22
N SER A 123 -4.60 -16.52 -10.75
CA SER A 123 -3.93 -17.51 -9.89
C SER A 123 -2.75 -18.27 -10.53
N GLN A 124 -2.35 -17.94 -11.76
CA GLN A 124 -1.34 -18.65 -12.53
C GLN A 124 0.01 -17.92 -12.73
N ARG A 125 0.19 -16.69 -12.23
CA ARG A 125 1.44 -15.91 -12.48
C ARG A 125 2.44 -15.87 -11.32
N LYS A 126 2.47 -16.85 -10.40
CA LYS A 126 3.60 -16.97 -9.46
C LYS A 126 4.73 -17.78 -10.11
N ARG A 127 5.79 -17.10 -10.54
CA ARG A 127 7.11 -17.74 -10.71
C ARG A 127 7.49 -18.33 -9.34
N HIS A 128 7.78 -19.62 -9.28
CA HIS A 128 8.44 -20.20 -8.10
C HIS A 128 9.75 -19.44 -7.90
N THR A 129 9.82 -18.64 -6.86
CA THR A 129 11.04 -17.92 -6.48
C THR A 129 11.53 -18.51 -5.16
N THR A 130 12.82 -18.79 -5.09
CA THR A 130 13.50 -19.43 -3.96
C THR A 130 13.87 -18.46 -2.83
N TYR A 131 13.34 -17.23 -2.87
CA TYR A 131 13.65 -16.20 -1.88
C TYR A 131 12.96 -16.46 -0.53
N ASP A 132 13.61 -16.06 0.55
CA ASP A 132 12.98 -16.04 1.88
C ASP A 132 11.84 -15.00 1.94
N ALA A 133 10.97 -15.13 2.95
CA ALA A 133 9.78 -14.29 3.11
C ALA A 133 10.11 -12.79 3.24
N GLY A 134 11.26 -12.43 3.83
CA GLY A 134 11.69 -11.04 3.98
C GLY A 134 12.11 -10.42 2.66
N THR A 135 12.86 -11.17 1.84
CA THR A 135 13.28 -10.73 0.51
C THR A 135 12.08 -10.56 -0.43
N LEU A 136 11.13 -11.50 -0.43
CA LEU A 136 9.90 -11.39 -1.22
C LEU A 136 9.07 -10.16 -0.83
N PHE A 137 9.02 -9.88 0.47
CA PHE A 137 8.30 -8.74 1.00
C PHE A 137 8.95 -7.41 0.57
N TYR A 138 10.27 -7.30 0.71
CA TYR A 138 11.00 -6.12 0.30
C TYR A 138 10.81 -5.84 -1.19
N GLU A 139 10.90 -6.86 -2.05
CA GLU A 139 10.69 -6.69 -3.49
C GLU A 139 9.24 -6.33 -3.85
N PHE A 140 8.25 -6.90 -3.15
CA PHE A 140 6.84 -6.53 -3.29
C PHE A 140 6.59 -5.04 -2.98
N PHE A 141 7.13 -4.54 -1.87
CA PHE A 141 7.04 -3.12 -1.54
C PHE A 141 7.86 -2.24 -2.51
N ARG A 142 9.11 -2.63 -2.76
CA ARG A 142 10.08 -1.84 -3.53
C ARG A 142 9.62 -1.62 -4.96
N SER A 143 9.11 -2.65 -5.62
CA SER A 143 8.62 -2.57 -7.01
C SER A 143 7.52 -1.50 -7.14
N ARG A 144 6.48 -1.57 -6.30
CA ARG A 144 5.42 -0.55 -6.26
C ARG A 144 5.93 0.83 -5.86
N PHE A 145 6.84 0.89 -4.90
CA PHE A 145 7.41 2.16 -4.45
C PHE A 145 8.15 2.87 -5.59
N ILE A 146 8.93 2.14 -6.39
CA ILE A 146 9.63 2.68 -7.56
C ILE A 146 8.62 3.17 -8.60
N GLN A 147 7.60 2.38 -8.91
CA GLN A 147 6.58 2.76 -9.90
C GLN A 147 5.78 3.99 -9.48
N ALA A 148 5.28 4.03 -8.24
CA ALA A 148 4.57 5.19 -7.72
C ALA A 148 5.47 6.45 -7.70
N SER A 149 6.76 6.29 -7.40
CA SER A 149 7.72 7.40 -7.45
C SER A 149 7.95 7.88 -8.88
N ALA A 150 8.11 6.97 -9.85
CA ALA A 150 8.24 7.30 -11.26
C ALA A 150 7.00 8.06 -11.78
N ARG A 151 5.79 7.59 -11.45
CA ARG A 151 4.52 8.27 -11.77
C ARG A 151 4.41 9.66 -11.15
N ARG A 152 4.91 9.83 -9.92
CA ARG A 152 4.93 11.13 -9.24
C ARG A 152 5.91 12.11 -9.88
N LEU A 153 7.09 11.64 -10.28
CA LEU A 153 8.12 12.47 -10.91
C LEU A 153 7.73 12.88 -12.34
N ALA A 154 7.24 11.93 -13.12
CA ALA A 154 6.88 12.14 -14.53
C ALA A 154 5.42 12.57 -14.75
N ASN A 155 4.65 12.76 -13.67
CA ASN A 155 3.22 13.06 -13.69
C ASN A 155 2.38 12.08 -14.55
N LEU A 156 2.71 10.79 -14.53
CA LEU A 156 2.00 9.73 -15.27
C LEU A 156 0.72 9.29 -14.53
N PRO A 157 -0.33 8.80 -15.21
CA PRO A 157 -1.52 8.26 -14.56
C PRO A 157 -1.18 7.10 -13.59
N GLY A 158 -2.09 6.79 -12.68
CA GLY A 158 -1.87 5.81 -11.63
C GLY A 158 -1.50 6.43 -10.28
N PRO A 159 -1.42 5.61 -9.21
CA PRO A 159 -1.27 6.09 -7.85
C PRO A 159 0.11 6.71 -7.64
N LYS A 160 0.14 7.90 -7.04
CA LYS A 160 1.40 8.62 -6.77
C LYS A 160 2.13 8.10 -5.53
N ARG A 161 1.50 7.27 -4.71
CA ARG A 161 2.11 6.61 -3.53
C ARG A 161 1.59 5.18 -3.41
N THR A 162 2.34 4.35 -2.70
CA THR A 162 1.84 3.03 -2.33
C THR A 162 0.75 3.14 -1.27
N ALA A 163 -0.08 2.10 -1.12
CA ALA A 163 -1.09 2.02 -0.07
C ALA A 163 -0.48 2.27 1.32
N GLU A 164 0.66 1.64 1.61
CA GLU A 164 1.38 1.87 2.86
C GLU A 164 1.73 3.34 3.03
N GLY A 165 2.23 3.99 1.96
CA GLY A 165 2.58 5.41 1.95
C GLY A 165 1.44 6.32 2.38
N TYR A 166 0.22 6.09 1.88
CA TYR A 166 -0.95 6.87 2.28
C TYR A 166 -1.34 6.62 3.74
N VAL A 167 -1.35 5.37 4.19
CA VAL A 167 -1.62 5.04 5.60
C VAL A 167 -0.57 5.68 6.53
N MET A 168 0.71 5.72 6.14
CA MET A 168 1.75 6.43 6.91
C MET A 168 1.41 7.91 7.06
N ILE A 169 1.03 8.56 5.96
CA ILE A 169 0.71 9.99 5.95
C ILE A 169 -0.47 10.26 6.87
N ALA A 170 -1.54 9.49 6.75
CA ALA A 170 -2.74 9.64 7.57
C ALA A 170 -2.43 9.51 9.07
N TYR A 171 -1.62 8.50 9.44
CA TYR A 171 -1.22 8.27 10.82
C TYR A 171 -0.37 9.42 11.39
N LEU A 172 0.58 9.93 10.58
CA LEU A 172 1.41 11.07 10.96
C LEU A 172 0.59 12.37 11.07
N SER A 173 -0.42 12.55 10.23
CA SER A 173 -1.34 13.69 10.29
C SER A 173 -2.21 13.68 11.55
N GLN A 174 -2.81 12.54 11.90
CA GLN A 174 -3.63 12.41 13.11
C GLN A 174 -2.82 12.66 14.40
N SER A 175 -1.55 12.25 14.40
CA SER A 175 -0.62 12.47 15.51
C SER A 175 -0.24 13.94 15.73
N THR A 176 -0.43 14.80 14.72
CA THR A 176 -0.18 16.25 14.80
C THR A 176 -1.35 16.98 15.47
N ILE A 177 -2.59 16.60 15.15
CA ILE A 177 -3.81 17.29 15.60
C ILE A 177 -4.05 17.14 17.11
N LEU A 178 -3.57 16.07 17.74
CA LEU A 178 -3.74 15.84 19.19
C LEU A 178 -2.77 16.64 20.08
N TYR A 179 -1.82 17.38 19.50
CA TYR A 179 -0.79 18.13 20.23
C TYR A 179 -0.53 19.55 19.70
N GLY A 180 -1.41 20.07 18.83
CA GLY A 180 -1.44 21.48 18.41
C GLY A 180 -2.58 22.21 19.09
#